data_AF-A0A2U9SFJ8-F1
#
_entry.id   AF-A0A2U9SFJ8-F1
#
_cell.length_a   1.000
_cell.length_b   1.000
_cell.length_c   1.000
_cell.angle_alpha   90.00
_cell.angle_beta   90.00
_cell.angle_gamma   90.00
#
_symmetry.space_group_name_H-M   'P 1'
#
loop_
_entity.id
_entity.type
_entity.pdbx_description
1 polymer ?
#
loop_
_entity_poly.entity_id
_entity_poly.type
_entity_poly.pdbx_seq_one_letter_code
_entity_poly.pdbx_strand_id
1 'polypeptide(L)'
;MSSIKLGGRNSKDGAAAKDTGNPCIGLCRFGGQEACLGCHRTKAEVKGWKKLSDAAKAAINQRIRQEAGQAPPVKGADGKAPRKRLRKLDRKIGKLEAKLAALRAERDAIAGAG
;
A
#
# COMPACT_ATOMS: atom_id res chain seq x y z
N MET A 1 -46.05 -0.25 22.59
CA MET A 1 -45.58 -1.46 21.88
C MET A 1 -45.15 -1.00 20.49
N SER A 2 -43.92 -1.04 20.01
CA SER A 2 -42.70 -1.70 20.43
C SER A 2 -41.51 -0.82 20.05
N SER A 3 -40.60 -0.64 21.00
CA SER A 3 -39.33 0.04 20.84
C SER A 3 -38.36 -0.83 20.05
N ILE A 4 -38.00 -0.45 18.82
CA ILE A 4 -36.85 -1.05 18.14
C ILE A 4 -35.57 -0.35 18.64
N LYS A 5 -34.84 -1.10 19.46
CA LYS A 5 -33.55 -0.75 20.07
C LYS A 5 -32.49 -0.65 18.97
N LEU A 6 -32.17 0.57 18.53
CA LEU A 6 -31.01 0.83 17.67
C LEU A 6 -29.74 0.49 18.46
N GLY A 7 -29.15 -0.66 18.13
CA GLY A 7 -27.89 -1.14 18.70
C GLY A 7 -26.76 -0.15 18.43
N GLY A 8 -26.15 0.33 19.51
CA GLY A 8 -25.05 1.28 19.51
C GLY A 8 -23.86 0.76 18.70
N ARG A 9 -23.50 1.50 17.65
CA ARG A 9 -22.16 1.47 17.10
C ARG A 9 -21.24 2.10 18.13
N ASN A 10 -20.51 1.27 18.88
CA ASN A 10 -19.39 1.71 19.71
C ASN A 10 -18.32 2.30 18.79
N SER A 11 -18.45 3.59 18.48
CA SER A 11 -17.38 4.39 17.91
C SER A 11 -16.46 4.76 19.07
N LYS A 12 -15.61 3.80 19.46
CA LYS A 12 -14.53 4.07 20.40
C LYS A 12 -13.49 4.93 19.68
N ASP A 13 -13.53 6.20 20.05
CA ASP A 13 -12.37 7.05 20.30
C ASP A 13 -11.71 7.67 19.08
N GLY A 14 -12.30 8.79 18.66
CA GLY A 14 -11.50 9.93 18.22
C GLY A 14 -10.67 10.45 19.40
N ALA A 15 -9.39 10.11 19.41
CA ALA A 15 -8.36 10.79 20.20
C ALA A 15 -7.26 11.24 19.24
N ALA A 16 -6.90 12.52 19.32
CA ALA A 16 -5.97 13.18 18.44
C ALA A 16 -4.64 12.42 18.23
N ALA A 17 -4.46 11.94 16.99
CA ALA A 17 -3.23 11.93 16.20
C ALA A 17 -1.90 11.48 16.83
N LYS A 18 -1.89 10.56 17.80
CA LYS A 18 -0.69 9.76 18.07
C LYS A 18 -0.76 8.53 17.18
N ASP A 19 -0.08 8.58 16.05
CA ASP A 19 -0.05 7.45 15.12
C ASP A 19 0.88 6.36 15.68
N THR A 20 0.37 5.62 16.65
CA THR A 20 1.06 4.51 17.33
C THR A 20 0.61 3.15 16.80
N GLY A 21 -0.27 3.16 15.79
CA GLY A 21 -0.73 1.96 15.10
C GLY A 21 0.42 1.18 14.48
N ASN A 22 0.28 -0.14 14.39
CA ASN A 22 1.28 -0.98 13.75
C ASN A 22 1.20 -0.82 12.22
N PRO A 23 2.23 -0.28 11.54
CA PRO A 23 2.20 -0.03 10.08
C PRO A 23 2.42 -1.32 9.25
N CYS A 24 2.23 -2.50 9.84
CA CYS A 24 2.55 -3.78 9.22
C CYS A 24 1.44 -4.24 8.27
N ILE A 25 1.80 -4.46 7.00
CA ILE A 25 0.90 -5.04 5.98
C ILE A 25 0.98 -6.58 5.87
N GLY A 26 1.64 -7.24 6.82
CA GLY A 26 1.79 -8.71 6.84
C GLY A 26 2.75 -9.30 5.79
N LEU A 27 3.32 -8.48 4.91
CA LEU A 27 4.26 -8.90 3.87
C LEU A 27 5.67 -8.41 4.22
N CYS A 28 6.41 -9.24 4.95
CA CYS A 28 7.77 -8.91 5.35
C CYS A 28 8.77 -9.29 4.24
N ARG A 29 9.46 -8.31 3.66
CA ARG A 29 10.48 -8.57 2.62
C ARG A 29 11.65 -7.59 2.76
N PHE A 30 12.86 -8.09 2.90
CA PHE A 30 14.09 -7.30 3.01
C PHE A 30 14.94 -7.55 1.77
N GLY A 31 14.79 -6.72 0.74
CA GLY A 31 15.51 -6.86 -0.54
C GLY A 31 16.95 -6.37 -0.47
N GLY A 32 17.76 -6.86 0.47
CA GLY A 32 19.14 -6.41 0.69
C GLY A 32 19.28 -5.08 1.44
N GLN A 33 18.17 -4.45 1.82
CA GLN A 33 18.13 -3.26 2.67
C GLN A 33 17.81 -3.63 4.12
N GLU A 34 18.18 -2.75 5.07
CA GLU A 34 17.89 -2.92 6.50
C GLU A 34 16.40 -2.70 6.84
N ALA A 35 15.66 -2.00 5.97
CA ALA A 35 14.23 -1.73 6.07
C ALA A 35 13.38 -2.74 5.26
N CYS A 36 12.18 -3.03 5.78
CA CYS A 36 11.20 -3.89 5.14
C CYS A 36 10.54 -3.18 3.95
N LEU A 37 10.46 -3.81 2.78
CA LEU A 37 9.82 -3.25 1.58
C LEU A 37 8.29 -3.08 1.71
N GLY A 38 7.68 -3.72 2.70
CA GLY A 38 6.22 -3.63 2.94
C GLY A 38 5.85 -2.56 3.96
N CYS A 39 6.45 -2.59 5.15
CA CYS A 39 6.13 -1.66 6.24
C CYS A 39 7.22 -0.64 6.56
N HIS A 40 8.33 -0.63 5.79
CA HIS A 40 9.46 0.31 5.92
C HIS A 40 10.17 0.36 7.28
N ARG A 41 9.79 -0.52 8.22
CA ARG A 41 10.49 -0.73 9.49
C ARG A 41 11.77 -1.53 9.32
N THR A 42 12.76 -1.23 10.12
CA THR A 42 13.99 -2.02 10.22
C THR A 42 13.77 -3.31 11.02
N LYS A 43 14.65 -4.30 10.86
CA LYS A 43 14.57 -5.57 11.63
C LYS A 43 14.56 -5.32 13.15
N ALA A 44 15.34 -4.35 13.61
CA ALA A 44 15.42 -3.97 15.03
C ALA A 44 14.08 -3.40 15.54
N GLU A 45 13.47 -2.49 14.77
CA GLU A 45 12.17 -1.90 15.10
C GLU A 45 11.04 -2.94 15.09
N VAL A 46 11.07 -3.90 14.15
CA VAL A 46 10.08 -4.99 14.09
C VAL A 46 10.18 -5.87 15.33
N LYS A 47 11.40 -6.28 15.75
CA LYS A 47 11.63 -7.11 16.93
C LYS A 47 11.31 -6.36 18.24
N GLY A 48 11.57 -5.06 18.27
CA GLY A 48 11.39 -4.19 19.44
C GLY A 48 9.98 -3.62 19.61
N TRP A 49 9.10 -3.70 18.61
CA TRP A 49 7.85 -2.93 18.53
C TRP A 49 6.98 -2.97 19.80
N LYS A 50 6.83 -4.15 20.42
CA LYS A 50 6.02 -4.31 21.65
C LYS A 50 6.63 -3.59 22.87
N LYS A 51 7.95 -3.38 22.87
CA LYS A 51 8.72 -2.73 23.95
C LYS A 51 8.95 -1.24 23.71
N LEU A 52 8.57 -0.71 22.55
CA LEU A 52 8.74 0.70 22.23
C LEU A 52 7.69 1.55 22.96
N SER A 53 8.11 2.74 23.40
CA SER A 53 7.20 3.76 23.89
C SER A 53 6.33 4.30 22.77
N ASP A 54 5.19 4.87 23.13
CA ASP A 54 4.27 5.45 22.15
C ASP A 54 4.90 6.63 21.39
N ALA A 55 5.81 7.38 22.03
CA ALA A 55 6.60 8.41 21.35
C ALA A 55 7.53 7.80 20.28
N ALA A 56 8.20 6.68 20.59
CA ALA A 56 9.07 6.00 19.63
C ALA A 56 8.26 5.39 18.46
N LYS A 57 7.09 4.82 18.74
CA LYS A 57 6.19 4.31 17.66
C LYS A 57 5.72 5.43 16.75
N ALA A 58 5.33 6.58 17.32
CA ALA A 58 4.92 7.75 16.55
C ALA A 58 6.04 8.29 15.66
N ALA A 59 7.27 8.37 16.19
CA ALA A 59 8.44 8.79 15.42
C ALA A 59 8.75 7.84 14.25
N ILE A 60 8.67 6.52 14.48
CA ILE A 60 8.85 5.49 13.44
C ILE A 60 7.76 5.63 12.36
N ASN A 61 6.49 5.82 12.76
CA ASN A 61 5.40 5.97 11.80
C ASN A 61 5.47 7.29 11.02
N GLN A 62 6.03 8.34 11.60
CA GLN A 62 6.33 9.59 10.89
C GLN A 62 7.44 9.38 9.85
N ARG A 63 8.53 8.72 10.25
CA ARG A 63 9.63 8.36 9.33
C ARG A 63 9.13 7.52 8.16
N ILE A 64 8.35 6.48 8.43
CA ILE A 64 7.76 5.61 7.40
C ILE A 64 6.90 6.42 6.43
N ARG A 65 6.11 7.38 6.90
CA ARG A 65 5.30 8.22 6.00
C ARG A 65 6.13 9.12 5.10
N GLN A 66 7.26 9.61 5.59
CA GLN A 66 8.21 10.38 4.78
C GLN A 66 8.91 9.49 3.75
N GLU A 67 9.29 8.27 4.14
CA GLU A 67 9.97 7.31 3.28
C GLU A 67 9.04 6.60 2.28
N ALA A 68 7.75 6.46 2.57
CA ALA A 68 6.77 5.82 1.69
C ALA A 68 6.58 6.58 0.35
N GLY A 69 6.96 7.86 0.30
CA GLY A 69 7.04 8.63 -0.95
C GLY A 69 8.27 8.29 -1.80
N GLN A 70 9.27 7.67 -1.20
CA GLN A 70 10.49 7.22 -1.86
C GLN A 70 10.33 5.75 -2.24
N ALA A 71 9.70 5.49 -3.39
CA ALA A 71 9.78 4.18 -4.01
C ALA A 71 11.26 3.77 -4.06
N PRO A 72 11.65 2.62 -3.47
CA PRO A 72 13.05 2.22 -3.48
C PRO A 72 13.51 2.13 -4.93
N PRO A 73 14.73 2.63 -5.25
CA PRO A 73 15.26 2.50 -6.59
C PRO A 73 15.30 1.02 -6.89
N VAL A 74 14.47 0.59 -7.85
CA VAL A 74 14.53 -0.74 -8.42
C VAL A 74 15.89 -0.85 -9.08
N LYS A 75 16.90 -1.31 -8.33
CA LYS A 75 18.23 -1.56 -8.88
C LYS A 75 18.01 -2.54 -10.03
N GLY A 76 18.20 -2.01 -11.23
CA GLY A 76 17.94 -2.69 -12.48
C GLY A 76 18.65 -4.04 -12.43
N ALA A 77 17.92 -5.08 -12.81
CA ALA A 77 18.46 -6.41 -12.93
C ALA A 77 19.63 -6.38 -13.92
N ASP A 78 20.85 -6.38 -13.39
CA ASP A 78 22.03 -6.78 -14.13
C ASP A 78 21.86 -8.26 -14.46
N GLY A 79 21.36 -8.52 -15.66
CA GLY A 79 21.15 -9.88 -16.13
C GLY A 79 20.29 -9.85 -17.37
N LYS A 80 20.90 -10.20 -18.50
CA LYS A 80 20.29 -10.37 -19.83
C LYS A 80 19.07 -11.29 -19.77
N ALA A 81 17.92 -10.78 -19.33
CA ALA A 81 16.64 -11.47 -19.34
C ALA A 81 16.17 -11.67 -20.80
N PRO A 82 15.37 -12.70 -21.10
CA PRO A 82 15.01 -13.05 -22.47
C PRO A 82 14.12 -11.95 -23.06
N ARG A 83 14.75 -11.00 -23.77
CA ARG A 83 14.15 -9.82 -24.43
C ARG A 83 12.85 -10.14 -25.18
N LYS A 84 12.71 -11.37 -25.69
CA LYS A 84 11.50 -11.88 -26.35
C LYS A 84 10.29 -11.99 -25.40
N ARG A 85 10.46 -12.44 -24.16
CA ARG A 85 9.36 -12.56 -23.19
C ARG A 85 8.88 -11.18 -22.75
N LEU A 86 9.79 -10.24 -22.53
CA LEU A 86 9.47 -8.85 -22.20
C LEU A 86 8.63 -8.21 -23.32
N ARG A 87 9.10 -8.25 -24.57
CA ARG A 87 8.35 -7.75 -25.72
C ARG A 87 6.95 -8.36 -25.88
N LYS A 88 6.79 -9.64 -25.54
CA LYS A 88 5.47 -10.30 -25.55
C LYS A 88 4.56 -9.76 -24.46
N LEU A 89 5.09 -9.48 -23.26
CA LEU A 89 4.35 -8.85 -22.18
C LEU A 89 3.95 -7.42 -22.57
N ASP A 90 4.86 -6.62 -23.12
CA ASP A 90 4.57 -5.25 -23.57
C ASP A 90 3.43 -5.20 -24.58
N ARG A 91 3.44 -6.11 -25.56
CA ARG A 91 2.34 -6.24 -26.53
C ARG A 91 1.00 -6.60 -25.88
N LYS A 92 1.01 -7.46 -24.85
CA LYS A 92 -0.22 -7.83 -24.13
C LYS A 92 -0.73 -6.65 -23.31
N ILE A 93 0.15 -5.91 -22.65
CA ILE A 93 -0.17 -4.70 -21.91
C ILE A 93 -0.86 -3.70 -22.85
N GLY A 94 -0.26 -3.39 -24.00
CA GLY A 94 -0.87 -2.47 -24.97
C GLY A 94 -2.25 -2.91 -25.46
N LYS A 95 -2.47 -4.23 -25.68
CA LYS A 95 -3.82 -4.75 -26.02
C LYS A 95 -4.84 -4.55 -24.90
N LEU A 96 -4.42 -4.77 -23.65
CA LEU A 96 -5.29 -4.59 -22.49
C LEU A 96 -5.60 -3.11 -22.27
N GLU A 97 -4.63 -2.23 -22.45
CA GLU A 97 -4.81 -0.77 -22.37
C GLU A 97 -5.79 -0.28 -23.44
N ALA A 98 -5.66 -0.74 -24.68
CA ALA A 98 -6.61 -0.41 -25.75
C ALA A 98 -8.03 -0.91 -25.42
N LYS A 99 -8.16 -2.13 -24.89
CA LYS A 99 -9.46 -2.67 -24.46
C LYS A 99 -10.05 -1.85 -23.31
N LEU A 100 -9.23 -1.47 -22.33
CA LEU A 100 -9.66 -0.63 -21.21
C LEU A 100 -10.10 0.76 -21.69
N ALA A 101 -9.40 1.35 -22.66
CA ALA A 101 -9.80 2.60 -23.28
C ALA A 101 -11.16 2.49 -23.99
N ALA A 102 -11.39 1.42 -24.75
CA ALA A 102 -12.68 1.16 -25.39
C ALA A 102 -13.83 1.05 -24.38
N LEU A 103 -13.63 0.26 -23.32
CA LEU A 103 -14.63 0.11 -22.25
C LEU A 103 -14.91 1.43 -21.51
N ARG A 104 -13.88 2.27 -21.33
CA ARG A 104 -14.06 3.61 -20.75
C ARG A 104 -14.90 4.51 -21.67
N ALA A 105 -14.64 4.50 -22.98
CA ALA A 105 -15.42 5.27 -23.94
C ALA A 105 -16.88 4.80 -24.00
N GLU A 106 -17.12 3.48 -23.96
CA GLU A 106 -18.47 2.91 -23.89
C GLU A 106 -19.21 3.36 -22.63
N ARG A 107 -18.55 3.28 -21.46
CA ARG A 107 -19.10 3.78 -20.20
C ARG A 107 -19.45 5.27 -20.30
N ASP A 108 -18.57 6.09 -20.85
CA ASP A 108 -18.78 7.53 -20.95
C ASP A 108 -19.93 7.87 -21.90
N ALA A 109 -20.08 7.11 -23.00
CA ALA A 109 -21.22 7.24 -23.90
C ALA A 109 -22.54 6.88 -23.21
N ILE A 110 -22.57 5.82 -22.41
CA ILE A 110 -23.75 5.43 -21.62
C ILE A 110 -24.05 6.49 -20.55
N ALA A 111 -23.04 6.99 -19.85
CA ALA A 111 -23.20 7.97 -18.78
C ALA A 111 -23.60 9.36 -19.29
N GLY A 112 -23.21 9.75 -20.51
CA GLY A 112 -23.61 11.01 -21.14
C GLY A 112 -24.91 10.95 -21.94
N ALA A 113 -25.51 9.77 -22.09
CA ALA A 113 -26.80 9.58 -22.76
C ALA A 113 -28.01 9.65 -21.80
N GLY A 114 -27.77 9.87 -20.50
CA GLY A 114 -28.79 10.15 -19.48
C GLY A 114 -28.72 11.58 -19.00
#